data_AF-A0A2W2PG16-F1
#
_entry.id   AF-A0A2W2PG16-F1
#
_cell.length_a   1.000
_cell.length_b   1.000
_cell.length_c   1.000
_cell.angle_alpha   90.00
_cell.angle_beta   90.00
_cell.angle_gamma   90.00
#
_symmetry.space_group_name_H-M   'P 1'
#
loop_
_entity.id
_entity.type
_entity.pdbx_description
1 polymer ?
#
loop_
_entity_poly.entity_id
_entity_poly.type
_entity_poly.pdbx_seq_one_letter_code
_entity_poly.pdbx_strand_id
1 'polypeptide(L)' 'MYEMCAGVEKPGGALVWHVMAKHTTTTLCGQTLSQHVDGASAQRAGHCSTCMALFGKLMTAPPAVGSPAATDH' A
#
# COMPACT_ATOMS: atom_id res chain seq x y z
N MET A 1 8.72 4.86 3.28
CA MET A 1 7.53 5.69 3.62
C MET A 1 6.44 5.35 2.61
N TYR A 2 5.19 5.20 3.03
CA TYR A 2 4.07 4.83 2.15
C TYR A 2 3.21 6.06 1.84
N GLU A 3 2.55 6.06 0.70
CA GLU A 3 1.63 7.12 0.24
C GLU A 3 0.27 6.55 -0.15
N MET A 4 -0.77 7.38 -0.12
CA MET A 4 -2.12 7.04 -0.52
C MET A 4 -2.40 7.60 -1.91
N CYS A 5 -2.71 6.71 -2.84
CA CYS A 5 -3.00 7.03 -4.22
C CYS A 5 -4.39 6.55 -4.59
N ALA A 6 -5.18 7.42 -5.21
CA ALA A 6 -6.48 7.05 -5.74
C ALA A 6 -6.34 6.31 -7.08
N GLY A 7 -7.05 5.19 -7.21
CA GLY A 7 -7.06 4.36 -8.41
C GLY A 7 -8.29 3.48 -8.50
N VAL A 8 -8.58 2.95 -9.69
CA VAL A 8 -9.69 2.02 -9.87
C VAL A 8 -9.31 0.64 -9.31
N GLU A 9 -10.20 -0.01 -8.56
CA GLU A 9 -9.92 -1.33 -7.96
C GLU A 9 -9.63 -2.39 -9.04
N LYS A 10 -10.34 -2.27 -10.16
CA LYS A 10 -10.30 -3.14 -11.34
C LYS A 10 -10.63 -2.30 -12.58
N PRO A 11 -10.29 -2.75 -13.80
CA PRO A 11 -10.75 -2.10 -15.02
C PRO A 11 -12.29 -1.97 -15.02
N GLY A 12 -12.81 -0.74 -15.06
CA GLY A 12 -14.25 -0.45 -14.98
C GLY A 12 -14.87 -0.55 -13.57
N GLY A 13 -14.05 -0.75 -12.53
CA GLY A 13 -14.47 -0.80 -11.14
C GLY A 13 -14.61 0.58 -10.48
N ALA A 14 -14.97 0.57 -9.20
CA ALA A 14 -15.05 1.79 -8.40
C ALA A 14 -13.66 2.38 -8.14
N LEU A 15 -13.62 3.71 -8.01
CA LEU A 15 -12.46 4.43 -7.51
C LEU A 15 -12.28 4.12 -6.02
N VAL A 16 -11.06 3.77 -5.62
CA VAL A 16 -10.68 3.46 -4.24
C VAL A 16 -9.30 4.03 -3.90
N TRP A 17 -9.04 4.21 -2.62
CA TRP A 17 -7.71 4.56 -2.11
C TRP A 17 -6.84 3.33 -1.97
N HIS A 18 -5.71 3.33 -2.65
CA HIS A 18 -4.68 2.32 -2.52
C HIS A 18 -3.51 2.88 -1.70
N VAL A 19 -2.80 1.97 -1.02
CA VAL A 19 -1.52 2.29 -0.40
C VAL A 19 -0.41 1.86 -1.35
N MET A 20 0.53 2.77 -1.58
CA MET A 20 1.69 2.57 -2.43
C MET A 20 2.95 2.84 -1.62
N ALA A 21 4.03 2.09 -1.87
CA ALA A 21 5.32 2.44 -1.31
C ALA A 21 5.92 3.60 -2.10
N LYS A 22 6.52 4.59 -1.41
CA LYS A 22 7.25 5.67 -2.09
C LYS A 22 8.26 5.06 -3.06
N HIS A 23 8.35 5.62 -4.27
CA HIS A 23 9.21 5.17 -5.37
C HIS A 23 8.79 3.88 -6.09
N THR A 24 7.59 3.37 -5.82
CA THR A 24 7.02 2.27 -6.60
C THR A 24 5.84 2.76 -7.42
N THR A 25 5.50 2.05 -8.48
CA THR A 25 4.26 2.26 -9.27
C THR A 25 3.20 1.20 -8.97
N THR A 26 3.53 0.30 -8.04
CA THR A 26 2.72 -0.86 -7.67
C THR A 26 2.19 -0.67 -6.26
N THR A 27 0.88 -0.74 -6.13
CA THR A 27 0.18 -0.70 -4.85
C THR A 27 0.45 -1.96 -4.03
N LEU A 28 0.19 -1.92 -2.73
CA LEU A 28 0.38 -3.09 -1.85
C LEU A 28 -0.48 -4.30 -2.28
N CYS A 29 -1.65 -4.08 -2.91
CA CYS A 29 -2.46 -5.17 -3.42
C CYS A 29 -1.97 -5.74 -4.76
N GLY A 30 -0.86 -5.24 -5.30
CA GLY A 30 -0.25 -5.71 -6.54
C GLY A 30 -0.78 -5.05 -7.81
N GLN A 31 -1.66 -4.06 -7.71
CA GLN A 31 -2.14 -3.29 -8.86
C GLN A 31 -1.13 -2.21 -9.25
N THR A 32 -0.80 -2.11 -10.54
CA THR A 32 -0.04 -0.97 -11.09
C THR A 32 -1.02 0.14 -11.45
N LEU A 33 -0.89 1.29 -10.80
CA LEU A 33 -1.72 2.45 -11.15
C LEU A 33 -1.08 3.17 -12.33
N SER A 34 -1.61 2.96 -13.53
CA SER A 34 -1.16 3.66 -14.74
C SER A 34 -1.57 5.13 -14.76
N GLN A 35 -2.60 5.49 -13.97
CA GLN A 35 -3.17 6.82 -13.91
C GLN A 35 -3.41 7.18 -12.44
N HIS A 36 -2.68 8.17 -11.94
CA HIS A 36 -2.99 8.76 -10.65
C HIS A 36 -4.25 9.62 -10.83
N VAL A 37 -5.34 9.20 -10.19
CA VAL A 37 -6.56 9.99 -10.16
C VAL A 37 -6.41 11.07 -9.11
N ASP A 38 -6.89 12.28 -9.41
CA ASP A 38 -6.83 13.38 -8.46
C ASP A 38 -7.58 13.03 -7.16
N GLY A 39 -6.95 13.32 -6.02
CA GLY A 39 -7.48 12.99 -4.71
C GLY A 39 -8.85 13.60 -4.41
N ALA A 40 -9.24 14.69 -5.08
CA ALA A 40 -10.57 15.27 -4.97
C ALA A 40 -11.66 14.32 -5.48
N SER A 41 -11.38 13.56 -6.54
CA SER A 41 -12.34 12.60 -7.12
C SER A 41 -12.53 11.37 -6.23
N ALA A 42 -11.49 11.00 -5.48
CA ALA A 42 -11.50 9.89 -4.55
C ALA A 42 -11.86 10.29 -3.12
N GLN A 43 -12.17 11.55 -2.82
CA GLN A 43 -12.43 11.97 -1.44
C GLN A 43 -13.59 11.20 -0.77
N ARG A 44 -14.58 10.74 -1.55
CA ARG A 44 -15.68 9.87 -1.09
C ARG A 44 -15.46 8.37 -1.34
N ALA A 45 -14.34 8.02 -1.95
CA ALA A 45 -14.01 6.64 -2.28
C ALA A 45 -13.63 5.85 -1.04
N GLY A 46 -13.96 4.55 -1.05
CA GLY A 46 -13.50 3.62 -0.02
C GLY A 46 -12.00 3.35 -0.10
N HIS A 47 -11.44 2.74 0.94
CA HIS A 47 -10.07 2.26 0.91
C HIS A 47 -10.03 0.80 0.46
N CYS A 48 -9.01 0.42 -0.32
CA CYS A 48 -8.77 -0.96 -0.67
C CYS A 48 -8.43 -1.75 0.61
N SER A 49 -9.30 -2.70 0.96
CA SER A 49 -9.19 -3.50 2.19
C SER A 49 -7.88 -4.32 2.21
N THR A 50 -7.45 -4.86 1.08
CA THR A 50 -6.17 -5.57 0.95
C THR A 50 -4.97 -4.65 1.22
N CYS A 51 -4.97 -3.44 0.65
CA CYS A 51 -3.91 -2.45 0.92
C CYS A 51 -3.86 -2.09 2.40
N MET A 52 -5.01 -1.87 3.04
CA MET A 52 -5.08 -1.54 4.47
C MET A 52 -4.64 -2.70 5.36
N ALA A 53 -5.02 -3.93 5.04
CA ALA A 53 -4.58 -5.11 5.77
C ALA A 53 -3.06 -5.31 5.69
N LEU A 54 -2.46 -5.16 4.50
CA LEU A 54 -1.01 -5.26 4.31
C LEU A 54 -0.27 -4.11 4.99
N PHE A 55 -0.78 -2.89 4.87
CA PHE A 55 -0.22 -1.74 5.57
C PHE A 55 -0.25 -1.93 7.09
N GLY A 56 -1.36 -2.43 7.64
CA GLY A 56 -1.47 -2.79 9.05
C GLY A 56 -0.41 -3.81 9.48
N LYS A 57 -0.18 -4.86 8.69
CA LYS A 57 0.91 -5.83 8.96
C LYS A 57 2.28 -5.18 8.95
N LEU A 58 2.54 -4.26 8.03
CA LEU A 58 3.82 -3.53 7.93
C LEU A 58 4.04 -2.59 9.11
N MET A 59 2.98 -1.95 9.61
CA MET A 59 3.04 -1.07 10.79
C MET A 59 3.11 -1.85 12.11
N THR A 60 2.57 -3.07 12.14
CA THR A 60 2.60 -3.96 13.31
C THR A 60 3.85 -4.84 13.34
N ALA A 61 4.58 -4.92 12.22
CA ALA A 61 5.86 -5.60 12.18
C ALA A 61 6.81 -4.90 13.17
N PRO A 62 7.44 -5.65 14.10
CA PRO A 62 8.50 -5.09 14.92
C PRO A 62 9.55 -4.45 13.99
N PRO A 63 10.17 -3.31 14.38
CA PRO A 63 11.37 -2.88 13.67
C PRO A 63 12.31 -4.09 13.67
N ALA A 64 12.88 -4.41 12.51
CA ALA A 64 13.83 -5.50 12.37
C ALA A 64 15.10 -5.16 13.18
N VAL A 65 15.03 -5.27 14.49
CA VAL A 65 16.16 -5.35 15.40
C VAL A 65 16.36 -6.84 15.66
N GLY A 66 17.49 -7.35 15.17
CA GLY A 66 17.88 -8.73 15.37
C GLY A 66 18.14 -9.47 14.07
N SER A 67 19.21 -9.08 13.38
CA SER A 67 20.08 -10.12 12.83
C SER A 67 20.37 -11.12 13.94
N PRO A 68 20.13 -12.44 13.78
CA PRO A 68 20.74 -13.42 14.65
C PRO A 68 22.23 -13.44 14.27
N ALA A 69 23.04 -12.60 14.92
CA ALA A 69 24.48 -12.81 14.91
C ALA A 69 24.72 -14.12 15.66
N ALA A 70 25.09 -15.11 14.85
CA ALA A 70 25.38 -16.48 15.21
C ALA A 70 26.35 -16.61 16.41
N THR A 71 26.01 -17.56 17.28
CA THR A 71 26.84 -18.72 17.68
C THR A 71 28.30 -18.46 18.13
N ASP A 72 28.54 -18.76 19.41
CA ASP A 72 29.65 -19.55 19.99
C ASP A 72 31.11 -19.09 19.79
N HIS A 73 31.78 -18.73 20.89
CA HIS A 73 33.02 -19.38 21.36
C HIS A 73 33.27 -19.12 22.85
#